data_AF-A0A836JLI6-F1
#
_entry.id   AF-A0A836JLI6-F1
#
_cell.length_a   1.000
_cell.length_b   1.000
_cell.length_c   1.000
_cell.angle_alpha   90.00
_cell.angle_beta   90.00
_cell.angle_gamma   90.00
#
_symmetry.space_group_name_H-M   'P 1'
#
loop_
_entity.id
_entity.type
_entity.pdbx_description
1 polymer ?
#
loop_
_entity_poly.entity_id
_entity_poly.type
_entity_poly.pdbx_seq_one_letter_code
_entity_poly.pdbx_strand_id
1 'polypeptide(L)' 'MIYKTIYTIAWYELPVSFKTKICLLMLRSQKPSKITAGKFYVMHLENFNAVLSTAASYFMLLRSFGSDETT' A
#
# COMPACT_ATOMS: atom_id res chain seq x y z
N MET A 1 -10.50 1.36 9.21
CA MET A 1 -10.50 -0.05 9.66
C MET A 1 -11.89 -0.63 9.47
N ILE A 2 -12.11 -1.31 8.34
CA ILE A 2 -13.46 -1.73 7.91
C ILE A 2 -14.01 -2.83 8.83
N TYR A 3 -13.14 -3.67 9.41
CA TYR A 3 -13.53 -4.73 10.34
C TYR A 3 -14.18 -4.19 11.63
N LYS A 4 -13.74 -3.04 12.14
CA LYS A 4 -14.24 -2.46 13.40
C LYS A 4 -15.69 -2.02 13.28
N THR A 5 -16.05 -1.42 12.15
CA THR A 5 -17.41 -0.96 11.83
C THR A 5 -18.38 -2.14 11.63
N ILE A 6 -17.88 -3.25 11.08
CA ILE A 6 -18.68 -4.46 10.90
C ILE A 6 -18.93 -5.15 12.24
N TYR A 7 -17.94 -5.17 13.14
CA TYR A 7 -18.11 -5.72 14.50
C TYR A 7 -19.11 -4.93 15.35
N THR A 8 -19.21 -3.62 15.16
CA THR A 8 -20.20 -2.76 15.85
C THR A 8 -21.60 -2.86 15.27
N ILE A 9 -21.75 -3.39 14.04
CA ILE A 9 -23.05 -3.74 13.49
C ILE A 9 -23.50 -5.04 14.16
N ALA A 10 -24.76 -5.10 14.58
CA ALA A 10 -25.39 -6.29 15.15
C ALA A 10 -25.56 -7.38 14.08
N TRP A 11 -24.45 -7.92 13.56
CA TRP A 11 -24.40 -8.92 12.49
C TRP A 11 -25.22 -10.17 12.81
N TYR A 12 -25.48 -10.42 14.10
CA TYR A 12 -26.30 -11.51 14.60
C TYR A 12 -27.81 -11.32 14.32
N GLU A 13 -28.30 -10.08 14.25
CA GLU A 13 -29.70 -9.72 13.96
C GLU A 13 -30.01 -9.59 12.46
N LEU A 14 -28.98 -9.59 11.60
CA LEU A 14 -29.19 -9.44 10.17
C LEU A 14 -29.69 -10.74 9.51
N PRO A 15 -30.49 -10.62 8.42
CA PRO A 15 -30.92 -11.75 7.60
C PRO A 15 -29.74 -12.63 7.17
N VAL A 16 -29.97 -13.94 7.05
CA VAL A 16 -28.93 -14.94 6.69
C VAL A 16 -28.17 -14.57 5.41
N SER A 17 -28.85 -13.97 4.44
CA SER A 17 -28.26 -13.48 3.19
C SER A 17 -27.22 -12.36 3.39
N PHE A 18 -27.40 -11.53 4.42
CA PHE A 18 -26.47 -10.46 4.79
C PHE A 18 -25.29 -10.98 5.62
N LYS A 19 -25.52 -11.96 6.52
CA LYS A 19 -24.44 -12.62 7.28
C LYS A 19 -23.37 -13.21 6.37
N THR A 20 -23.77 -13.93 5.32
CA THR A 20 -22.83 -14.52 4.35
C THR A 20 -22.01 -13.46 3.62
N LYS A 21 -22.66 -12.35 3.22
CA LYS A 21 -21.98 -11.22 2.56
C LYS A 21 -20.99 -10.53 3.48
N ILE A 22 -21.37 -10.30 4.74
CA ILE A 22 -20.51 -9.70 5.76
C ILE A 22 -19.30 -10.60 6.07
N CYS A 23 -19.51 -11.91 6.18
CA CYS A 23 -18.43 -12.87 6.42
C CYS A 23 -17.42 -12.87 5.26
N LEU A 24 -17.90 -12.85 4.00
CA LEU A 24 -17.06 -12.70 2.81
C LEU A 24 -16.32 -11.36 2.80
N LEU A 25 -16.97 -10.26 3.18
CA LEU A 25 -16.37 -8.94 3.27
C LEU A 25 -15.26 -8.89 4.34
N MET A 26 -15.49 -9.47 5.53
CA MET A 26 -14.48 -9.59 6.58
C MET A 26 -13.28 -10.43 6.11
N LEU A 27 -13.55 -11.59 5.50
CA LEU A 27 -12.51 -12.49 4.98
C LEU A 27 -11.68 -11.81 3.88
N ARG A 28 -12.31 -11.03 3.02
CA ARG A 28 -11.64 -10.23 1.98
C ARG A 28 -10.86 -9.06 2.57
N SER A 29 -11.39 -8.42 3.62
CA SER A 29 -10.77 -7.26 4.29
C SER A 29 -9.61 -7.64 5.21
N GLN A 30 -9.55 -8.89 5.69
CA GLN A 30 -8.39 -9.42 6.42
C GLN A 30 -7.15 -9.53 5.54
N LYS A 31 -7.31 -9.60 4.21
CA LYS A 31 -6.21 -9.37 3.29
C LYS A 31 -6.09 -7.86 3.12
N PRO A 32 -5.13 -7.17 3.78
CA PRO A 32 -4.87 -5.79 3.42
C PRO A 32 -4.62 -5.77 1.93
N SER A 33 -5.34 -4.91 1.20
CA SER A 33 -5.12 -4.69 -0.22
C SER A 33 -3.71 -4.12 -0.37
N LYS A 34 -2.72 -5.01 -0.41
CA LYS A 34 -1.34 -4.67 -0.68
C LYS A 34 -1.35 -4.28 -2.14
N ILE A 35 -1.30 -2.97 -2.39
CA ILE A 35 -1.11 -2.44 -3.74
C ILE A 35 0.24 -2.96 -4.19
N THR A 36 0.19 -4.06 -4.94
CA THR A 36 1.37 -4.77 -5.41
C THR A 36 1.62 -4.23 -6.81
N ALA A 37 2.65 -3.41 -6.97
CA ALA A 37 3.03 -2.96 -8.31
C ALA A 37 3.48 -4.20 -9.12
N GLY A 38 2.72 -4.52 -10.17
CA GLY A 38 3.05 -5.57 -11.13
C GLY A 38 3.19 -7.00 -10.56
N LYS A 39 2.59 -7.36 -9.43
CA LYS A 39 2.77 -8.67 -8.73
C LYS A 39 4.17 -8.93 -8.13
N PHE A 40 5.13 -8.01 -8.23
CA PHE A 40 6.52 -8.27 -7.81
C PHE A 40 6.92 -7.67 -6.46
N TYR A 41 6.23 -6.62 -5.98
CA TYR A 41 6.65 -5.94 -4.76
C TYR A 41 5.46 -5.47 -3.94
N VAL A 42 5.40 -5.89 -2.67
CA VAL A 42 4.53 -5.25 -1.69
C VAL A 42 5.08 -3.84 -1.49
N MET A 43 4.41 -2.85 -2.07
CA MET A 43 4.88 -1.48 -2.00
C MET A 43 4.71 -0.97 -0.57
N HIS A 44 5.74 -1.17 0.25
CA HIS A 44 5.97 -0.32 1.40
C HIS A 44 6.43 1.02 0.81
N LEU A 45 5.52 2.00 0.75
CA LEU A 45 5.78 3.35 0.20
C LEU A 45 7.08 3.96 0.72
N GLU A 46 7.41 3.66 1.98
CA GLU A 46 8.66 4.02 2.65
C GLU A 46 9.90 3.49 1.92
N ASN A 47 9.89 2.21 1.53
CA ASN A 47 11.02 1.59 0.82
C ASN A 47 11.14 2.11 -0.62
N PHE A 48 10.01 2.37 -1.28
CA PHE A 48 9.99 3.00 -2.60
C PHE A 48 10.59 4.42 -2.56
N ASN A 49 10.22 5.19 -1.53
CA ASN A 49 10.75 6.54 -1.34
C ASN A 49 12.25 6.54 -1.04
N ALA A 50 12.74 5.57 -0.25
CA ALA A 50 14.17 5.41 0.02
C ALA A 50 14.98 5.12 -1.26
N VAL A 51 14.47 4.23 -2.12
CA VAL A 51 15.10 3.93 -3.42
C VAL A 51 15.11 5.16 -4.32
N LEU A 52 13.98 5.88 -4.41
CA LEU A 52 13.86 7.09 -5.22
C LEU A 52 14.79 8.21 -4.74
N SER A 53 14.87 8.43 -3.42
CA SER A 53 15.78 9.42 -2.81
C SER A 53 17.25 9.09 -3.09
N THR A 54 17.62 7.81 -3.02
CA THR A 54 18.97 7.35 -3.36
C THR A 54 19.27 7.59 -4.84
N ALA A 55 18.34 7.22 -5.73
CA ALA A 55 18.49 7.46 -7.17
C ALA A 55 18.61 8.95 -7.51
N ALA A 56 17.83 9.81 -6.87
CA ALA A 56 17.92 11.26 -7.03
C ALA A 56 19.27 11.81 -6.54
N SER A 57 19.79 11.28 -5.43
CA SER A 57 21.11 11.66 -4.90
C SER A 57 22.23 11.29 -5.87
N TYR A 58 22.21 10.06 -6.43
CA TYR A 58 23.14 9.65 -7.47
C TYR A 58 23.02 10.51 -8.73
N PHE A 59 21.81 10.84 -9.16
CA PHE A 59 21.56 11.70 -10.29
C PHE A 59 22.15 13.12 -10.08
N MET A 60 21.96 13.69 -8.88
CA MET A 60 22.54 14.97 -8.50
C MET A 60 24.08 14.94 -8.48
N LEU A 61 24.69 13.87 -7.97
CA LEU A 61 26.15 13.72 -7.98
C LEU A 61 26.70 13.68 -9.41
N LEU A 62 26.09 12.89 -10.29
CA LEU A 62 26.46 12.85 -11.71
C LEU A 62 26.29 14.22 -12.39
N ARG A 63 25.24 14.96 -12.05
CA ARG A 63 25.01 16.32 -12.54
C ARG A 63 26.09 17.30 -12.04
N SER A 64 26.54 17.17 -10.79
CA SER A 64 27.64 17.97 -10.25
C SER A 64 28.92 17.76 -11.07
N PHE A 65 29.32 16.51 -11.28
CA PHE A 65 30.52 16.20 -12.08
C PHE A 65 30.43 16.73 -13.52
N GLY A 66 29.25 16.69 -14.13
CA GLY A 66 29.04 17.28 -15.46
C GLY A 66 29.00 18.82 -15.48
N SER A 67 28.81 19.47 -14.33
CA SER A 67 28.86 20.93 -14.19
C SER A 67 30.29 21.41 -13.91
N ASP A 68 31.12 20.56 -13.32
CA ASP A 68 32.52 20.84 -12.97
C ASP A 68 33.49 20.80 -14.18
N GLU A 69 33.05 20.37 -15.37
CA GLU A 69 33.86 20.35 -16.61
C GLU A 69 33.91 21.71 -17.34
N THR A 70 33.30 22.77 -16.79
CA THR A 70 33.25 24.11 -17.43
C THR A 70 34.01 25.23 -16.69
N THR A 71 34.93 24.92 -15.77
CA THR A 71 35.87 25.92 -15.20
C THR A 71 37.31 25.63 -15.57
#